data_AF-A0A7S3HH80-F1
#
_entry.id   AF-A0A7S3HH80-F1
#
_cell.length_a   1.000
_cell.length_b   1.000
_cell.length_c   1.000
_cell.angle_alpha   90.00
_cell.angle_beta   90.00
_cell.angle_gamma   90.00
#
_symmetry.space_group_name_H-M   'P 1'
#
loop_
_entity.id
_entity.type
_entity.pdbx_description
1 polymer ?
#
loop_
_entity_poly.entity_id
_entity_poly.type
_entity_poly.pdbx_seq_one_letter_code
_entity_poly.pdbx_strand_id
1 'polypeptide(L)'
;LSSASGLPPTSSFNSSGRAYPDISAIAVEGTSQSCPIMAGIFSMVVDQRLNAGLPSLGFVAPRLWQIAQQFPGEAFEDVPDGNSKCSCDNGFPSAKGWDPNTGWGRPIWKGMVKHLASDTRKIEEEL
;
A
#
# COMPACT_ATOMS: atom_id res chain seq x y z
N LEU A 1 11.97 8.67 -6.97
CA LEU A 1 13.32 8.10 -6.74
C LEU A 1 14.44 9.05 -7.17
N SER A 2 14.45 9.64 -8.38
CA SER A 2 15.56 10.51 -8.86
C SER A 2 15.87 11.75 -8.01
N SER A 3 15.00 12.14 -7.08
CA SER A 3 15.14 13.27 -6.16
C SER A 3 15.40 12.88 -4.70
N ALA A 4 15.43 11.58 -4.37
CA ALA A 4 15.63 11.12 -3.00
C ALA A 4 17.13 11.10 -2.66
N SER A 5 17.52 11.79 -1.59
CA SER A 5 18.89 11.72 -1.05
C SER A 5 19.12 10.37 -0.37
N GLY A 6 20.31 9.79 -0.53
CA GLY A 6 20.69 8.55 0.18
C GLY A 6 20.20 7.26 -0.47
N LEU A 7 19.88 7.30 -1.77
CA LEU A 7 19.65 6.07 -2.55
C LEU A 7 20.91 5.18 -2.58
N PRO A 8 20.72 3.85 -2.68
CA PRO A 8 21.84 2.95 -2.97
C PRO A 8 22.44 3.27 -4.35
N PRO A 9 23.69 2.85 -4.63
CA PRO A 9 24.34 3.08 -5.91
C PRO A 9 23.48 2.64 -7.09
N THR A 10 23.46 3.39 -8.18
CA THR A 10 22.64 3.07 -9.36
C THR A 10 23.01 1.73 -10.01
N SER A 11 24.22 1.23 -9.77
CA SER A 11 24.66 -0.10 -10.20
C SER A 11 24.05 -1.26 -9.37
N SER A 12 23.45 -0.99 -8.21
CA SER A 12 22.95 -2.03 -7.29
C SER A 12 21.46 -2.32 -7.45
N PHE A 13 20.74 -1.63 -8.34
CA PHE A 13 19.33 -1.89 -8.61
C PHE A 13 18.95 -1.54 -10.05
N ASN A 14 17.89 -2.17 -10.56
CA ASN A 14 17.33 -1.83 -11.87
C ASN A 14 16.22 -0.79 -11.71
N SER A 15 16.49 0.46 -12.10
CA SER A 15 15.53 1.56 -12.01
C SER A 15 14.34 1.44 -12.96
N SER A 16 14.42 0.58 -13.97
CA SER A 16 13.34 0.35 -14.95
C SER A 16 12.47 -0.86 -14.59
N GLY A 17 12.79 -1.57 -13.49
CA GLY A 17 12.03 -2.72 -13.01
C GLY A 17 10.82 -2.34 -12.15
N ARG A 18 9.98 -3.34 -11.81
CA ARG A 18 8.90 -3.18 -10.83
C ARG A 18 9.52 -2.98 -9.45
N ALA A 19 9.31 -1.82 -8.86
CA ALA A 19 9.76 -1.50 -7.51
C ALA A 19 8.66 -1.82 -6.49
N TYR A 20 9.03 -2.32 -5.31
CA TYR A 20 8.13 -2.83 -4.26
C TYR A 20 8.62 -2.33 -2.89
N PRO A 21 7.83 -2.44 -1.80
CA PRO A 21 6.47 -2.98 -1.71
C PRO A 21 5.38 -2.03 -2.25
N ASP A 22 4.14 -2.53 -2.39
CA ASP A 22 2.99 -1.65 -2.67
C ASP A 22 2.50 -0.94 -1.41
N ILE A 23 2.42 -1.68 -0.30
CA ILE A 23 1.92 -1.24 1.01
C ILE A 23 2.68 -1.97 2.11
N SER A 24 2.59 -1.47 3.34
CA SER A 24 3.22 -2.07 4.52
C SER A 24 2.20 -2.19 5.67
N ALA A 25 2.53 -2.97 6.69
CA ALA A 25 1.73 -3.05 7.92
C ALA A 25 2.65 -3.24 9.12
N ILE A 26 2.15 -2.93 10.31
CA ILE A 26 2.88 -3.09 11.57
C ILE A 26 3.21 -4.57 11.78
N ALA A 27 4.43 -4.84 12.23
CA ALA A 27 4.91 -6.16 12.62
C ALA A 27 5.79 -6.01 13.87
N VAL A 28 5.78 -7.01 14.74
CA VAL A 28 6.75 -7.11 15.86
C VAL A 28 8.09 -7.57 15.30
N GLU A 29 8.08 -8.54 14.39
CA GLU A 29 9.27 -9.03 13.72
C GLU A 29 8.95 -9.52 12.29
N GLY A 30 9.67 -8.97 11.31
CA GLY A 30 9.65 -9.44 9.92
C GLY A 30 8.34 -9.18 9.15
N THR A 31 8.46 -9.20 7.83
CA THR A 31 7.33 -9.04 6.90
C THR A 31 6.40 -10.26 6.88
N SER A 32 6.83 -11.39 7.44
CA SER A 32 5.99 -12.58 7.65
C SER A 32 4.80 -12.32 8.57
N GLN A 33 4.85 -11.30 9.42
CA GLN A 33 3.73 -10.88 10.25
C GLN A 33 2.85 -9.83 9.55
N SER A 34 3.46 -8.92 8.76
CA SER A 34 2.70 -7.88 8.03
C SER A 34 1.83 -8.46 6.91
N CYS A 35 2.30 -9.52 6.23
CA CYS A 35 1.54 -10.20 5.18
C CYS A 35 0.17 -10.75 5.66
N PRO A 36 0.08 -11.60 6.70
CA PRO A 36 -1.21 -12.10 7.19
C PRO A 36 -2.09 -11.00 7.82
N ILE A 37 -1.51 -9.95 8.38
CA ILE A 37 -2.28 -8.78 8.84
C ILE A 37 -3.02 -8.13 7.66
N MET A 38 -2.33 -7.87 6.55
CA MET A 38 -2.96 -7.33 5.36
C MET A 38 -3.98 -8.28 4.74
N ALA A 39 -3.71 -9.59 4.74
CA ALA A 39 -4.67 -10.60 4.28
C ALA A 39 -5.97 -10.57 5.10
N GLY A 40 -5.89 -10.44 6.42
CA GLY A 40 -7.06 -10.28 7.30
C GLY A 40 -7.85 -9.01 7.00
N ILE A 41 -7.17 -7.88 6.80
CA ILE A 41 -7.82 -6.61 6.41
C ILE A 41 -8.56 -6.76 5.08
N PHE A 42 -7.94 -7.34 4.06
CA PHE A 42 -8.61 -7.58 2.78
C PHE A 42 -9.77 -8.56 2.90
N SER A 43 -9.66 -9.60 3.73
CA SER A 43 -10.76 -10.54 3.98
C SER A 43 -11.99 -9.82 4.56
N MET A 44 -11.80 -8.90 5.51
CA MET A 44 -12.92 -8.12 6.07
C MET A 44 -13.54 -7.17 5.04
N VAL A 45 -12.73 -6.55 4.17
CA VAL A 45 -13.23 -5.73 3.07
C VAL A 45 -14.03 -6.58 2.07
N VAL A 46 -13.53 -7.76 1.70
CA VAL A 46 -14.24 -8.69 0.81
C VAL A 46 -15.54 -9.17 1.43
N ASP A 47 -15.55 -9.49 2.74
CA ASP A 47 -16.77 -9.85 3.45
C ASP A 47 -17.84 -8.75 3.34
N GLN A 48 -17.48 -7.49 3.55
CA GLN A 48 -18.42 -6.37 3.37
C GLN A 48 -18.94 -6.26 1.93
N ARG A 49 -18.09 -6.48 0.92
CA ARG A 49 -18.51 -6.48 -0.49
C ARG A 49 -19.52 -7.59 -0.76
N LEU A 50 -19.23 -8.81 -0.30
CA LEU A 50 -20.10 -9.97 -0.51
C LEU A 50 -21.45 -9.79 0.20
N ASN A 51 -21.46 -9.24 1.42
CA ASN A 51 -22.69 -8.89 2.14
C ASN A 51 -23.51 -7.79 1.45
N ALA A 52 -22.88 -6.95 0.62
CA ALA A 52 -23.54 -5.96 -0.23
C ALA A 52 -23.89 -6.49 -1.64
N GLY A 53 -23.73 -7.80 -1.90
CA GLY A 53 -23.98 -8.40 -3.21
C GLY A 53 -22.98 -7.99 -4.30
N LEU A 54 -21.81 -7.47 -3.92
CA LEU A 54 -20.73 -7.10 -4.83
C LEU A 54 -19.73 -8.26 -5.00
N PRO A 55 -19.05 -8.35 -6.16
CA PRO A 55 -17.99 -9.33 -6.35
C PRO A 55 -16.76 -9.04 -5.47
N SER A 56 -15.91 -10.03 -5.24
CA SER A 56 -14.62 -9.83 -4.57
C SER A 56 -13.70 -8.88 -5.37
N LEU A 57 -12.62 -8.41 -4.73
CA LEU A 57 -11.73 -7.38 -5.30
C LEU A 57 -10.86 -7.86 -6.48
N GLY A 58 -10.65 -9.17 -6.64
CA GLY A 58 -9.71 -9.70 -7.63
C GLY A 58 -8.28 -9.18 -7.43
N PHE A 59 -7.60 -8.85 -8.54
CA PHE A 59 -6.25 -8.26 -8.50
C PHE A 59 -6.31 -6.80 -8.03
N VAL A 60 -6.04 -6.57 -6.75
CA VAL A 60 -6.25 -5.28 -6.08
C VAL A 60 -5.19 -4.22 -6.41
N ALA A 61 -3.99 -4.60 -6.85
CA ALA A 61 -2.85 -3.68 -6.93
C ALA A 61 -3.12 -2.41 -7.76
N PRO A 62 -3.71 -2.46 -8.98
CA PRO A 62 -4.02 -1.25 -9.74
C PRO A 62 -4.94 -0.29 -8.98
N ARG A 63 -5.92 -0.83 -8.24
CA ARG A 63 -6.87 -0.04 -7.45
C ARG A 63 -6.18 0.60 -6.24
N LEU A 64 -5.25 -0.08 -5.56
CA LEU A 64 -4.47 0.51 -4.46
C LEU A 64 -3.66 1.72 -4.94
N TRP A 65 -2.97 1.57 -6.08
CA TRP A 65 -2.17 2.65 -6.68
C TRP A 65 -3.04 3.85 -7.07
N GLN A 66 -4.22 3.62 -7.66
CA GLN A 66 -5.17 4.70 -7.98
C GLN A 66 -5.66 5.42 -6.73
N ILE A 67 -6.06 4.69 -5.69
CA ILE A 67 -6.55 5.27 -4.44
C ILE A 67 -5.47 6.12 -3.78
N ALA A 68 -4.25 5.60 -3.68
CA ALA A 68 -3.16 6.31 -3.01
C ALA A 68 -2.75 7.61 -3.75
N GLN A 69 -2.80 7.60 -5.08
CA GLN A 69 -2.49 8.78 -5.89
C GLN A 69 -3.62 9.82 -5.88
N GLN A 70 -4.89 9.38 -5.93
CA GLN A 70 -6.05 10.29 -6.01
C GLN A 70 -6.47 10.82 -4.63
N PHE A 71 -6.32 10.00 -3.59
CA PHE A 71 -6.78 10.27 -2.23
C PHE A 71 -5.63 10.08 -1.22
N PRO A 72 -4.55 10.87 -1.33
CA PRO A 72 -3.37 10.71 -0.47
C PRO A 72 -3.75 10.86 1.01
N GLY A 73 -3.32 9.92 1.84
CA GLY A 73 -3.59 9.92 3.28
C GLY A 73 -4.98 9.39 3.68
N GLU A 74 -5.85 9.03 2.73
CA GLU A 74 -7.17 8.48 3.09
C GLU A 74 -7.11 6.99 3.43
N ALA A 75 -6.54 6.18 2.54
CA ALA A 75 -6.47 4.72 2.69
C ALA A 75 -5.15 4.23 3.28
N PHE A 76 -4.09 5.04 3.17
CA PHE A 76 -2.76 4.68 3.65
C PHE A 76 -2.14 5.82 4.45
N GLU A 77 -1.61 5.49 5.62
CA GLU A 77 -0.77 6.35 6.46
C GLU A 77 0.67 6.24 5.98
N ASP A 78 1.22 7.36 5.51
CA ASP A 78 2.59 7.48 5.01
C ASP A 78 3.64 7.21 6.10
N VAL A 79 4.77 6.60 5.73
CA VAL A 79 5.89 6.31 6.65
C VAL A 79 7.14 7.01 6.11
N PRO A 80 7.32 8.31 6.40
CA PRO A 80 8.32 9.13 5.71
C PRO A 80 9.76 8.93 6.22
N ASP A 81 9.93 8.27 7.37
CA ASP A 81 11.22 8.12 8.05
C ASP A 81 11.59 6.65 8.20
N GLY A 82 12.85 6.33 7.88
CA GLY A 82 13.38 4.98 7.96
C GLY A 82 14.30 4.63 6.80
N ASN A 83 14.85 3.42 6.83
CA ASN A 83 15.66 2.90 5.75
C ASN A 83 15.62 1.37 5.72
N SER A 84 15.65 0.77 4.53
CA SER A 84 15.67 -0.67 4.30
C SER A 84 17.06 -1.32 4.48
N LYS A 85 17.99 -0.64 5.15
CA LYS A 85 19.35 -1.14 5.45
C LYS A 85 19.24 -2.32 6.42
N CYS A 86 19.81 -3.46 6.01
CA CYS A 86 19.98 -4.63 6.85
C CYS A 86 21.48 -4.82 7.16
N SER A 87 22.05 -5.97 6.80
CA SER A 87 23.48 -6.26 6.94
C SER A 87 24.38 -5.54 5.91
N CYS A 88 23.80 -4.85 4.93
CA CYS A 88 24.51 -4.09 3.92
C CYS A 88 24.53 -2.60 4.27
N ASP A 89 25.60 -1.89 3.89
CA ASP A 89 25.77 -0.45 4.19
C ASP A 89 24.73 0.45 3.51
N ASN A 90 24.12 -0.06 2.43
CA ASN A 90 23.17 0.66 1.58
C ASN A 90 21.78 0.01 1.60
N GLY A 91 20.76 0.85 1.54
CA GLY A 91 19.35 0.48 1.53
C GLY A 91 18.53 1.69 1.12
N PHE A 92 17.29 1.47 0.72
CA PHE A 92 16.46 2.56 0.25
C PHE A 92 15.89 3.34 1.43
N PRO A 93 15.96 4.68 1.40
CA PRO A 93 15.32 5.52 2.41
C PRO A 93 13.80 5.50 2.22
N SER A 94 13.07 5.55 3.33
CA SER A 94 11.68 5.98 3.33
C SER A 94 11.60 7.47 2.97
N ALA A 95 10.48 7.88 2.38
CA ALA A 95 10.25 9.27 1.98
C ALA A 95 8.76 9.56 1.90
N LYS A 96 8.39 10.84 1.80
CA LYS A 96 6.98 11.20 1.60
C LYS A 96 6.41 10.59 0.32
N GLY A 97 5.24 9.97 0.43
CA GLY A 97 4.56 9.28 -0.67
C GLY A 97 5.05 7.86 -0.87
N TRP A 98 4.96 7.33 -2.11
CA TRP A 98 5.43 5.98 -2.36
C TRP A 98 6.97 5.89 -2.31
N ASP A 99 7.48 4.95 -1.52
CA ASP A 99 8.90 4.63 -1.43
C ASP A 99 9.15 3.10 -1.48
N PRO A 100 10.35 2.64 -1.87
CA PRO A 100 10.67 1.21 -1.99
C PRO A 100 11.04 0.53 -0.64
N ASN A 101 10.79 1.18 0.50
CA ASN A 101 10.93 0.60 1.83
C ASN A 101 9.56 0.22 2.42
N THR A 102 8.60 1.15 2.36
CA THR A 102 7.28 1.06 3.00
C THR A 102 6.10 1.14 2.03
N GLY A 103 6.35 1.38 0.74
CA GLY A 103 5.31 1.48 -0.29
C GLY A 103 4.48 2.75 -0.09
N TRP A 104 3.16 2.64 -0.24
CA TRP A 104 2.22 3.72 0.12
C TRP A 104 2.01 3.85 1.63
N GLY A 105 2.61 2.97 2.45
CA GLY A 105 2.49 2.99 3.90
C GLY A 105 1.43 2.04 4.46
N ARG A 106 0.92 2.36 5.64
CA ARG A 106 0.10 1.48 6.50
C ARG A 106 -1.38 1.63 6.21
N PRO A 107 -2.20 0.56 6.24
CA PRO A 107 -3.62 0.67 5.95
C PRO A 107 -4.37 1.49 7.03
N ILE A 108 -5.20 2.43 6.58
CA ILE A 108 -6.18 3.13 7.42
C ILE A 108 -7.53 2.44 7.20
N TRP A 109 -8.02 1.70 8.20
CA TRP A 109 -9.24 0.88 8.07
C TRP A 109 -10.42 1.65 7.45
N LYS A 110 -10.70 2.86 7.94
CA LYS A 110 -11.79 3.71 7.44
C LYS A 110 -11.66 4.01 5.93
N GLY A 111 -10.44 4.30 5.46
CA GLY A 111 -10.18 4.56 4.05
C GLY A 111 -10.21 3.29 3.21
N MET A 112 -9.69 2.18 3.73
CA MET A 112 -9.77 0.87 3.07
C MET A 112 -11.23 0.50 2.79
N VAL A 113 -12.11 0.62 3.78
CA VAL A 113 -13.55 0.38 3.60
C VAL A 113 -14.15 1.37 2.61
N LYS A 114 -13.93 2.69 2.80
CA LYS A 114 -14.48 3.74 1.92
C LYS A 114 -14.17 3.48 0.44
N HIS A 115 -12.94 3.08 0.12
CA HIS A 115 -12.46 3.01 -1.25
C HIS A 115 -12.48 1.61 -1.87
N LEU A 116 -12.60 0.55 -1.07
CA LEU A 116 -12.57 -0.83 -1.56
C LEU A 116 -13.86 -1.60 -1.27
N ALA A 117 -14.64 -1.27 -0.23
CA ALA A 117 -15.83 -2.05 0.13
C ALA A 117 -17.06 -1.76 -0.75
N SER A 118 -17.05 -0.68 -1.54
CA SER A 118 -18.08 -0.37 -2.52
C SER A 118 -17.47 -0.10 -3.90
N ASP A 119 -18.29 -0.11 -4.94
CA ASP A 119 -17.92 0.41 -6.25
C ASP A 119 -18.73 1.70 -6.47
N THR A 120 -18.09 2.79 -6.88
CA THR A 120 -18.63 4.16 -6.98
C THR A 120 -19.74 4.35 -8.02
N ARG A 121 -20.53 3.31 -8.33
CA ARG A 121 -21.56 3.32 -9.39
C ARG A 121 -22.99 3.04 -8.94
N LYS A 122 -23.28 2.96 -7.63
CA LYS A 122 -24.65 2.63 -7.17
C LYS A 122 -25.37 3.69 -6.31
N ILE A 123 -24.76 4.83 -5.99
CA ILE A 123 -25.40 5.83 -5.11
C ILE A 123 -26.16 6.92 -5.91
N GLU A 124 -25.98 7.01 -7.23
CA GLU A 124 -26.69 8.01 -8.06
C GLU A 124 -27.96 7.48 -8.75
N GLU A 125 -28.33 6.20 -8.58
CA GLU A 125 -29.55 5.62 -9.19
C GLU A 125 -30.72 5.44 -8.20
N GLU A 126 -30.55 5.81 -6.92
CA GLU A 126 -31.59 5.69 -5.88
C GLU A 126 -31.92 7.02 -5.14
N LEU A 127 -31.65 8.16 -5.78
CA LEU A 127 -32.16 9.49 -5.37
C LEU A 127 -32.87 10.15 -6.56
#